data_AF-A0A8X8VXK0-F1
#
_entry.id   AF-A0A8X8VXK0-F1
#
_cell.length_a   1.000
_cell.length_b   1.000
_cell.length_c   1.000
_cell.angle_alpha   90.00
_cell.angle_beta   90.00
_cell.angle_gamma   90.00
#
_symmetry.space_group_name_H-M   'P 1'
#
loop_
_entity.id
_entity.type
_entity.pdbx_description
1 polymer ?
#
loop_
_entity_poly.entity_id
_entity_poly.type
_entity_poly.pdbx_seq_one_letter_code
_entity_poly.pdbx_strand_id
1 'polypeptide(L)'
;MHSGISIIIYLAMKLKCRWFVIRCLEDLVHPGYQSLMHLNIVTASQLYMEKLTAKKLIVTVLEVVASVKQGDTPQVFAVKSVLQKPKSHPRSTRKRVLVCAPSNVAVDQLAEKISATGLKVVRLCAKSREAVSSPVEHLTLHYQVRHLDTSEKSELHKLQQLKDEQGELSSSDEKKYKALKRATEREISQSADVICCTCVGAGDPRLANFRFRQVLIDESTQSTEPECLIPLVLGVKQVVLVGDHCQLGPVIM
;
A
#
# COMPACT_ATOMS: atom_id res chain seq x y z
N MET A 1 11.74 -19.71 27.98
CA MET A 1 12.36 -18.40 28.27
C MET A 1 13.76 -18.47 27.67
N HIS A 2 14.21 -17.79 26.61
CA HIS A 2 13.80 -16.61 25.86
C HIS A 2 13.99 -16.91 24.36
N SER A 3 12.97 -16.71 23.52
CA SER A 3 13.11 -16.70 22.06
C SER A 3 13.24 -15.24 21.61
N GLY A 4 14.48 -14.80 21.38
CA GLY A 4 14.80 -13.47 20.87
C GLY A 4 14.31 -13.30 19.44
N ILE A 5 13.52 -12.25 19.21
CA ILE A 5 13.04 -11.82 17.91
C ILE A 5 14.17 -11.00 17.27
N SER A 6 14.74 -11.46 16.16
CA SER A 6 15.69 -10.66 15.38
C SER A 6 14.98 -10.13 14.13
N ILE A 7 14.57 -8.86 14.16
CA ILE A 7 14.16 -8.12 12.97
C ILE A 7 15.44 -7.65 12.28
N ILE A 8 15.80 -8.24 11.15
CA ILE A 8 16.93 -7.78 10.33
C ILE A 8 16.41 -6.67 9.40
N ILE A 9 16.70 -5.42 9.75
CA ILE A 9 16.49 -4.27 8.85
C ILE A 9 17.75 -4.17 7.96
N TYR A 10 17.63 -4.47 6.67
CA TYR A 10 18.71 -4.24 5.72
C TYR A 10 18.84 -2.73 5.45
N LEU A 11 19.90 -2.12 5.99
CA LEU A 11 20.34 -0.79 5.61
C LEU A 11 21.39 -0.95 4.49
N ALA A 12 20.99 -0.70 3.25
CA ALA A 12 21.93 -0.69 2.13
C ALA A 12 22.92 0.49 2.28
N MET A 13 24.18 0.20 2.57
CA MET A 13 25.30 1.11 2.38
C MET A 13 26.40 0.44 1.56
N LYS A 14 26.88 1.14 0.53
CA LYS A 14 28.32 1.18 0.25
C LYS A 14 28.71 2.57 -0.31
N LEU A 15 29.25 3.39 0.59
CA LEU A 15 30.37 4.36 0.45
C LEU A 15 30.76 4.73 -1.00
N LYS A 16 30.78 5.97 -1.48
CA LYS A 16 31.16 7.27 -0.90
C LYS A 16 30.44 8.38 -1.68
N CYS A 17 29.58 9.15 -1.03
CA CYS A 17 29.38 10.60 -1.20
C CYS A 17 28.23 10.98 -0.28
N ARG A 18 28.50 11.92 0.63
CA ARG A 18 27.63 12.44 1.71
C ARG A 18 26.14 12.48 1.33
N TRP A 19 25.23 12.09 2.23
CA TRP A 19 24.10 12.88 2.76
C TRP A 19 23.26 12.02 3.76
N PHE A 20 23.49 12.26 5.07
CA PHE A 20 22.64 12.07 6.26
C PHE A 20 21.61 10.91 6.38
N VAL A 21 21.92 9.92 7.24
CA VAL A 21 20.97 9.02 7.94
C VAL A 21 21.44 8.84 9.39
N ILE A 22 20.58 9.15 10.37
CA ILE A 22 20.74 8.95 11.84
C ILE A 22 19.33 8.54 12.33
N ARG A 23 19.02 7.58 13.20
CA ARG A 23 19.69 6.69 14.18
C ARG A 23 18.70 5.54 14.43
N CYS A 24 19.14 4.28 14.54
CA CYS A 24 18.53 3.28 15.44
C CYS A 24 19.39 2.02 15.47
N LEU A 25 19.78 1.61 16.69
CA LEU A 25 20.36 0.33 17.10
C LEU A 25 21.85 0.11 16.79
N GLU A 26 22.70 0.41 17.76
CA GLU A 26 24.15 0.15 17.72
C GLU A 26 24.63 -0.89 18.76
N ASP A 27 23.75 -1.69 19.37
CA ASP A 27 24.17 -2.59 20.48
C ASP A 27 23.99 -4.11 20.26
N LEU A 28 23.66 -4.61 19.05
CA LEU A 28 23.34 -6.03 18.89
C LEU A 28 23.76 -6.65 17.54
N VAL A 29 25.06 -6.75 17.21
CA VAL A 29 25.53 -7.78 16.24
C VAL A 29 26.96 -8.25 16.55
N HIS A 30 27.11 -9.56 16.76
CA HIS A 30 28.36 -10.28 17.04
C HIS A 30 29.18 -10.54 15.75
N PRO A 31 30.53 -10.65 15.79
CA PRO A 31 31.41 -10.60 14.62
C PRO A 31 31.49 -11.83 13.68
N GLY A 32 30.51 -12.75 13.70
CA GLY A 32 30.70 -14.13 13.19
C GLY A 32 30.28 -14.46 11.75
N TYR A 33 29.56 -13.60 11.02
CA TYR A 33 28.85 -14.00 9.78
C TYR A 33 29.22 -13.19 8.53
N GLN A 34 30.51 -13.02 8.26
CA GLN A 34 30.98 -12.11 7.19
C GLN A 34 31.31 -12.74 5.81
N SER A 35 31.23 -14.06 5.57
CA SER A 35 31.96 -14.62 4.41
C SER A 35 31.21 -15.28 3.25
N LEU A 36 29.88 -15.17 3.08
CA LEU A 36 29.20 -15.99 2.04
C LEU A 36 28.03 -15.38 1.26
N MET A 37 28.01 -14.07 1.03
CA MET A 37 27.12 -13.46 0.04
C MET A 37 27.84 -12.36 -0.74
N HIS A 38 28.57 -12.75 -1.77
CA HIS A 38 29.12 -11.82 -2.74
C HIS A 38 28.88 -12.37 -4.15
N LEU A 39 28.37 -11.47 -5.01
CA LEU A 39 28.38 -11.52 -6.47
C LEU A 39 27.16 -12.16 -7.16
N ASN A 40 26.11 -11.34 -7.42
CA ASN A 40 25.50 -11.14 -8.77
C ASN A 40 24.17 -10.36 -8.84
N ILE A 41 23.83 -9.47 -7.90
CA ILE A 41 22.65 -8.57 -8.03
C ILE A 41 22.94 -7.16 -7.48
N VAL A 42 23.80 -6.34 -8.11
CA VAL A 42 24.05 -4.96 -7.59
C VAL A 42 24.36 -3.91 -8.67
N THR A 43 23.88 -4.01 -9.91
CA THR A 43 24.15 -2.91 -10.89
C THR A 43 22.91 -2.21 -11.44
N ALA A 44 21.75 -2.87 -11.53
CA ALA A 44 20.50 -2.20 -11.92
C ALA A 44 19.79 -1.50 -10.75
N SER A 45 19.76 -2.13 -9.57
CA SER A 45 19.07 -1.63 -8.37
C SER A 45 19.72 -0.40 -7.73
N GLN A 46 21.03 -0.18 -7.93
CA GLN A 46 21.74 0.97 -7.38
C GLN A 46 21.32 2.29 -8.05
N LEU A 47 21.17 2.32 -9.39
CA LEU A 47 20.74 3.51 -10.12
C LEU A 47 19.28 3.89 -9.77
N TYR A 48 18.44 2.88 -9.50
CA TYR A 48 17.05 3.05 -9.08
C TYR A 48 16.94 3.75 -7.72
N MET A 49 17.72 3.29 -6.75
CA MET A 49 17.77 3.89 -5.40
C MET A 49 18.37 5.30 -5.43
N GLU A 50 19.35 5.57 -6.30
CA GLU A 50 19.88 6.94 -6.51
C GLU A 50 18.83 7.91 -7.06
N LYS A 51 18.04 7.50 -8.07
CA LYS A 51 16.97 8.34 -8.64
C LYS A 51 15.86 8.64 -7.62
N LEU A 52 15.55 7.70 -6.73
CA LEU A 52 14.56 7.88 -5.68
C LEU A 52 15.08 8.76 -4.53
N THR A 53 16.32 8.56 -4.09
CA THR A 53 16.95 9.35 -3.02
C THR A 53 17.21 10.80 -3.43
N ALA A 54 17.44 11.08 -4.72
CA ALA A 54 17.53 12.44 -5.26
C ALA A 54 16.26 13.29 -4.99
N LYS A 55 15.11 12.65 -4.75
CA LYS A 55 13.84 13.31 -4.38
C LYS A 55 13.60 13.45 -2.87
N LYS A 56 14.61 13.20 -2.02
CA LYS A 56 14.47 13.12 -0.54
C LYS A 56 13.47 12.03 -0.09
N LEU A 57 13.38 10.93 -0.85
CA LEU A 57 12.57 9.77 -0.49
C LEU A 57 13.34 8.90 0.51
N ILE A 58 12.70 8.56 1.63
CA ILE A 58 13.23 7.57 2.57
C ILE A 58 12.79 6.20 2.07
N VAL A 59 13.75 5.35 1.68
CA VAL A 59 13.48 3.97 1.25
C VAL A 59 13.87 3.02 2.38
N THR A 60 12.96 2.14 2.77
CA THR A 60 13.21 1.03 3.69
C THR A 60 12.93 -0.26 2.94
N VAL A 61 13.93 -1.13 2.82
CA VAL A 61 13.78 -2.46 2.21
C VAL A 61 13.74 -3.48 3.33
N LEU A 62 12.64 -4.24 3.39
CA LEU A 62 12.48 -5.35 4.32
C LEU A 62 12.52 -6.64 3.51
N GLU A 63 13.63 -7.35 3.64
CA GLU A 63 13.75 -8.70 3.10
C GLU A 63 13.10 -9.67 4.09
N VAL A 64 12.12 -10.44 3.65
CA VAL A 64 11.41 -11.38 4.53
C VAL A 64 12.26 -12.62 4.71
N VAL A 65 13.25 -12.55 5.62
CA VAL A 65 14.04 -13.72 6.01
C VAL A 65 13.23 -14.56 6.99
N ALA A 66 12.43 -15.48 6.44
CA ALA A 66 11.65 -16.50 7.12
C ALA A 66 10.51 -16.01 8.06
N SER A 67 9.42 -16.78 8.02
CA SER A 67 8.13 -16.55 8.69
C SER A 67 8.28 -16.23 10.19
N VAL A 68 7.97 -14.99 10.57
CA VAL A 68 7.91 -14.56 11.97
C VAL A 68 6.70 -15.25 12.62
N LYS A 69 6.96 -16.23 13.49
CA LYS A 69 5.95 -16.77 14.42
C LYS A 69 5.66 -15.75 15.52
N GLN A 70 4.93 -14.69 15.20
CA GLN A 70 4.27 -13.84 16.21
C GLN A 70 3.23 -12.92 15.56
N GLY A 71 1.95 -13.30 15.67
CA GLY A 71 0.77 -12.44 15.59
C GLY A 71 0.58 -11.54 14.35
N ASP A 72 1.44 -10.54 14.17
CA ASP A 72 1.42 -9.55 13.10
C ASP A 72 2.54 -9.83 12.10
N THR A 73 2.25 -9.84 10.80
CA THR A 73 3.30 -9.94 9.78
C THR A 73 4.13 -8.63 9.71
N PRO A 74 5.38 -8.64 9.22
CA PRO A 74 6.22 -7.45 9.11
C PRO A 74 5.52 -6.27 8.41
N GLN A 75 4.66 -6.57 7.43
CA GLN A 75 3.85 -5.59 6.72
C GLN A 75 2.86 -4.87 7.65
N VAL A 76 2.14 -5.63 8.50
CA VAL A 76 1.18 -5.09 9.47
C VAL A 76 1.88 -4.20 10.50
N PHE A 77 3.04 -4.65 10.99
CA PHE A 77 3.86 -3.87 11.91
C PHE A 77 4.34 -2.56 11.28
N ALA A 78 4.78 -2.59 10.01
CA ALA A 78 5.17 -1.39 9.28
C ALA A 78 3.99 -0.40 9.16
N VAL A 79 2.80 -0.86 8.78
CA VAL A 79 1.60 0.00 8.68
C VAL A 79 1.22 0.59 10.05
N LYS A 80 1.19 -0.22 11.12
CA LYS A 80 0.89 0.24 12.48
C LYS A 80 1.90 1.28 12.96
N SER A 81 3.20 1.01 12.79
CA SER A 81 4.29 1.92 13.20
C SER A 81 4.21 3.28 12.51
N VAL A 82 3.64 3.33 11.32
CA VAL A 82 3.45 4.57 10.56
C VAL A 82 2.26 5.38 11.08
N LEU A 83 1.14 4.70 11.35
CA LEU A 83 -0.11 5.34 11.78
C LEU A 83 -0.09 5.72 13.26
N GLN A 84 0.61 4.97 14.10
CA GLN A 84 0.71 5.21 15.54
C GLN A 84 1.71 6.30 15.93
N LYS A 85 2.52 6.82 14.99
CA LYS A 85 3.43 7.95 15.28
C LYS A 85 2.62 9.18 15.72
N PRO A 86 2.78 9.64 16.98
CA PRO A 86 1.95 10.70 17.55
C PRO A 86 1.94 11.94 16.65
N LYS A 87 0.81 12.64 16.62
CA LYS A 87 0.67 13.91 15.90
C LYS A 87 1.67 14.89 16.50
N SER A 88 2.84 15.01 15.90
CA SER A 88 3.87 15.94 16.37
C SER A 88 3.44 17.40 16.23
N HIS A 89 2.39 17.69 15.44
CA HIS A 89 1.84 19.03 15.25
C HIS A 89 0.30 19.02 15.14
N PRO A 90 -0.41 20.00 15.74
CA PRO A 90 -1.87 20.13 15.69
C PRO A 90 -2.45 20.43 14.30
N ARG A 91 -1.61 20.83 13.33
CA ARG A 91 -1.97 21.00 11.90
C ARG A 91 -1.62 19.80 11.01
N SER A 92 -1.22 18.65 11.59
CA SER A 92 -0.88 17.47 10.79
C SER A 92 -2.14 16.90 10.14
N THR A 93 -2.18 16.92 8.81
CA THR A 93 -3.15 16.16 8.02
C THR A 93 -3.16 14.70 8.47
N ARG A 94 -4.35 14.07 8.48
CA ARG A 94 -4.52 12.65 8.83
C ARG A 94 -3.59 11.82 7.94
N LYS A 95 -2.66 11.09 8.54
CA LYS A 95 -1.69 10.28 7.81
C LYS A 95 -2.44 9.09 7.22
N ARG A 96 -2.54 9.02 5.90
CA ARG A 96 -3.05 7.85 5.17
C ARG A 96 -1.87 7.08 4.58
N VAL A 97 -1.96 5.76 4.65
CA VAL A 97 -0.97 4.85 4.07
C VAL A 97 -1.55 4.20 2.83
N LEU A 98 -0.78 4.16 1.75
CA LEU A 98 -1.11 3.36 0.58
C LEU A 98 -0.36 2.03 0.68
N VAL A 99 -1.08 0.93 0.52
CA VAL A 99 -0.53 -0.43 0.52
C VAL A 99 -0.77 -1.03 -0.86
N CYS A 100 0.30 -1.48 -1.49
CA CYS A 100 0.30 -2.03 -2.83
C CYS A 100 0.92 -3.42 -2.87
N ALA A 101 0.52 -4.21 -3.85
CA ALA A 101 1.19 -5.43 -4.28
C ALA A 101 0.90 -5.67 -5.78
N PRO A 102 1.72 -6.45 -6.51
CA PRO A 102 1.47 -6.78 -7.92
C PRO A 102 0.17 -7.55 -8.13
N SER A 103 -0.10 -8.56 -7.28
CA SER A 103 -1.23 -9.46 -7.44
C SER A 103 -2.42 -9.08 -6.58
N ASN A 104 -3.64 -9.31 -7.08
CA ASN A 104 -4.85 -9.05 -6.30
C ASN A 104 -4.96 -9.91 -5.04
N VAL A 105 -4.48 -11.16 -5.10
CA VAL A 105 -4.49 -12.08 -3.95
C VAL A 105 -3.60 -11.55 -2.83
N ALA A 106 -2.40 -11.05 -3.14
CA ALA A 106 -1.52 -10.44 -2.15
C ALA A 106 -2.16 -9.19 -1.51
N VAL A 107 -2.79 -8.34 -2.31
CA VAL A 107 -3.51 -7.16 -1.79
C VAL A 107 -4.65 -7.56 -0.86
N ASP A 108 -5.42 -8.59 -1.23
CA ASP A 108 -6.57 -9.05 -0.45
C ASP A 108 -6.12 -9.64 0.91
N GLN A 109 -5.07 -10.45 0.92
CA GLN A 109 -4.46 -10.98 2.16
C GLN A 109 -3.93 -9.88 3.10
N LEU A 110 -3.32 -8.83 2.54
CA LEU A 110 -2.87 -7.69 3.32
C LEU A 110 -4.05 -6.87 3.85
N ALA A 111 -5.05 -6.61 3.03
CA ALA A 111 -6.23 -5.86 3.41
C ALA A 111 -6.96 -6.53 4.59
N GLU A 112 -7.09 -7.86 4.56
CA GLU A 112 -7.67 -8.65 5.65
C GLU A 112 -6.88 -8.48 6.95
N LYS A 113 -5.56 -8.72 6.90
CA LYS A 113 -4.68 -8.60 8.06
C LYS A 113 -4.66 -7.19 8.64
N ILE A 114 -4.65 -6.15 7.80
CA ILE A 114 -4.66 -4.76 8.25
C ILE A 114 -6.03 -4.41 8.84
N SER A 115 -7.13 -4.90 8.26
CA SER A 115 -8.49 -4.66 8.79
C SER A 115 -8.66 -5.26 10.19
N ALA A 116 -8.11 -6.46 10.43
CA ALA A 116 -8.12 -7.12 11.73
C ALA A 116 -7.45 -6.30 12.86
N THR A 117 -6.68 -5.26 12.51
CA THR A 117 -6.06 -4.35 13.49
C THR A 117 -6.99 -3.25 14.00
N GLY A 118 -8.21 -3.13 13.44
CA GLY A 118 -9.17 -2.08 13.75
C GLY A 118 -8.97 -0.78 12.96
N LEU A 119 -8.06 -0.76 11.99
CA LEU A 119 -7.87 0.38 11.08
C LEU A 119 -8.98 0.46 10.03
N LYS A 120 -9.34 1.68 9.61
CA LYS A 120 -10.30 1.85 8.52
C LYS A 120 -9.62 1.59 7.17
N VAL A 121 -9.84 0.39 6.62
CA VAL A 121 -9.26 -0.06 5.34
C VAL A 121 -10.25 0.13 4.19
N VAL A 122 -9.73 0.60 3.05
CA VAL A 122 -10.45 0.64 1.78
C VAL A 122 -9.66 -0.13 0.72
N ARG A 123 -10.26 -1.18 0.16
CA ARG A 123 -9.71 -1.96 -0.95
C ARG A 123 -10.21 -1.40 -2.28
N LEU A 124 -9.32 -0.80 -3.06
CA LEU A 124 -9.63 -0.26 -4.38
C LEU A 124 -9.37 -1.30 -5.47
N CYS A 125 -10.43 -1.83 -6.07
CA CYS A 125 -10.37 -2.77 -7.20
C CYS A 125 -10.60 -2.07 -8.54
N ALA A 126 -10.05 -2.62 -9.61
CA ALA A 126 -10.41 -2.22 -10.98
C ALA A 126 -11.90 -2.47 -11.23
N LYS A 127 -12.55 -1.61 -12.03
CA LYS A 127 -13.99 -1.73 -12.33
C LYS A 127 -14.38 -3.08 -12.94
N SER A 128 -13.51 -3.64 -13.77
CA SER A 128 -13.69 -4.98 -14.37
C SER A 128 -13.70 -6.11 -13.33
N ARG A 129 -13.25 -5.86 -12.09
CA ARG A 129 -13.24 -6.83 -10.99
C ARG A 129 -14.30 -6.56 -9.92
N GLU A 130 -15.19 -5.58 -10.09
CA GLU A 130 -16.26 -5.29 -9.11
C GLU A 130 -17.28 -6.44 -8.98
N ALA A 131 -17.39 -7.32 -9.98
CA ALA A 131 -18.26 -8.51 -9.93
C ALA A 131 -17.55 -9.79 -9.44
N VAL A 132 -16.24 -9.72 -9.16
CA VAL A 132 -15.45 -10.89 -8.77
C VAL A 132 -15.47 -11.03 -7.26
N SER A 133 -15.93 -12.18 -6.76
CA SER A 133 -15.94 -12.48 -5.33
C SER A 133 -14.53 -12.45 -4.74
N SER A 134 -14.40 -11.87 -3.55
CA SER A 134 -13.15 -11.78 -2.79
C SER A 134 -13.44 -11.94 -1.29
N PRO A 135 -12.53 -12.56 -0.51
CA PRO A 135 -12.69 -12.67 0.95
C PRO A 135 -12.85 -11.30 1.66
N VAL A 136 -12.32 -10.24 1.04
CA VAL A 136 -12.36 -8.87 1.56
C VAL A 136 -13.37 -7.99 0.85
N GLU A 137 -14.43 -8.56 0.27
CA GLU A 137 -15.45 -7.82 -0.49
C GLU A 137 -16.02 -6.65 0.33
N HIS A 138 -16.29 -6.84 1.62
CA HIS A 138 -16.77 -5.82 2.54
C HIS A 138 -15.82 -4.60 2.71
N LEU A 139 -14.52 -4.79 2.45
CA LEU A 139 -13.53 -3.72 2.47
C LEU A 139 -13.46 -2.97 1.14
N THR A 140 -14.06 -3.49 0.07
CA THR A 140 -13.92 -2.90 -1.26
C THR A 140 -14.67 -1.58 -1.36
N LEU A 141 -14.10 -0.62 -2.11
CA LEU A 141 -14.69 0.71 -2.26
C LEU A 141 -16.11 0.65 -2.83
N HIS A 142 -16.36 -0.20 -3.82
CA HIS A 142 -17.68 -0.31 -4.45
C HIS A 142 -18.71 -0.92 -3.50
N TYR A 143 -18.32 -1.91 -2.70
CA TYR A 143 -19.19 -2.47 -1.66
C TYR A 143 -19.52 -1.43 -0.58
N GLN A 144 -18.52 -0.69 -0.10
CA GLN A 144 -18.73 0.36 0.91
C GLN A 144 -19.62 1.50 0.40
N VAL A 145 -19.53 1.87 -0.88
CA VAL A 145 -20.43 2.86 -1.49
C VAL A 145 -21.88 2.34 -1.50
N ARG A 146 -22.07 1.06 -1.82
CA ARG A 146 -23.39 0.41 -1.86
C ARG A 146 -24.01 0.22 -0.48
N HIS A 147 -23.22 0.06 0.57
CA HIS A 147 -23.73 -0.22 1.92
C HIS A 147 -23.58 0.97 2.87
N LEU A 148 -23.40 2.18 2.32
CA LEU A 148 -23.30 3.38 3.14
C LEU A 148 -24.70 3.87 3.52
N ASP A 149 -25.10 3.61 4.77
CA ASP A 149 -26.36 4.10 5.31
C ASP A 149 -26.20 5.54 5.80
N THR A 150 -26.55 6.51 4.97
CA THR A 150 -26.62 7.92 5.36
C THR A 150 -27.84 8.56 4.71
N SER A 151 -28.62 9.32 5.48
CA SER A 151 -29.86 9.96 5.03
C SER A 151 -29.69 10.78 3.74
N GLU A 152 -28.57 11.49 3.58
CA GLU A 152 -28.26 12.28 2.36
C GLU A 152 -27.87 11.43 1.14
N LYS A 153 -27.42 10.18 1.34
CA LYS A 153 -27.02 9.26 0.25
C LYS A 153 -28.18 8.38 -0.23
N SER A 154 -29.38 8.62 0.29
CA SER A 154 -30.65 8.09 -0.20
C SER A 154 -30.81 8.25 -1.71
N GLU A 155 -30.40 9.39 -2.28
CA GLU A 155 -30.53 9.63 -3.72
C GLU A 155 -29.60 8.74 -4.56
N LEU A 156 -28.35 8.54 -4.12
CA LEU A 156 -27.43 7.62 -4.79
C LEU A 156 -27.98 6.20 -4.79
N HIS A 157 -28.54 5.76 -3.66
CA HIS A 157 -29.19 4.45 -3.52
C HIS A 157 -30.39 4.28 -4.44
N LYS A 158 -31.27 5.28 -4.51
CA LYS A 158 -32.42 5.27 -5.44
C LYS A 158 -31.96 5.15 -6.89
N LEU A 159 -30.96 5.94 -7.29
CA LEU A 159 -30.41 5.88 -8.64
C LEU A 159 -29.70 4.55 -8.93
N GLN A 160 -29.02 3.97 -7.94
CA GLN A 160 -28.41 2.65 -8.04
C GLN A 160 -29.47 1.58 -8.24
N GLN A 161 -30.53 1.58 -7.43
CA GLN A 161 -31.64 0.63 -7.53
C GLN A 161 -32.35 0.73 -8.88
N LEU A 162 -32.66 1.94 -9.34
CA LEU A 162 -33.26 2.16 -10.67
C LEU A 162 -32.37 1.61 -11.78
N LYS A 163 -31.05 1.79 -11.67
CA LYS A 163 -30.09 1.24 -12.63
C LYS A 163 -30.05 -0.28 -12.61
N ASP A 164 -30.14 -0.89 -11.44
CA ASP A 164 -30.12 -2.35 -11.29
C ASP A 164 -31.45 -2.98 -11.78
N GLU A 165 -32.57 -2.28 -11.65
CA GLU A 165 -33.89 -2.72 -12.14
C GLU A 165 -34.09 -2.51 -13.66
N GLN A 166 -33.68 -1.35 -14.19
CA GLN A 166 -33.93 -0.96 -15.58
C GLN A 166 -32.76 -1.24 -16.52
N GLY A 167 -31.57 -1.56 -15.97
CA GLY A 167 -30.32 -1.74 -16.71
C GLY A 167 -29.66 -0.43 -17.17
N GLU A 168 -30.46 0.56 -17.56
CA GLU A 168 -30.01 1.87 -18.02
C GLU A 168 -30.70 3.01 -17.27
N LEU A 169 -30.00 4.13 -17.14
CA LEU A 169 -30.54 5.38 -16.58
C LEU A 169 -30.70 6.42 -17.70
N SER A 170 -31.60 7.38 -17.48
CA SER A 170 -31.71 8.56 -18.35
C SER A 170 -30.37 9.33 -18.40
N SER A 171 -30.13 10.07 -19.49
CA SER A 171 -28.87 10.82 -19.64
C SER A 171 -28.59 11.82 -18.50
N SER A 172 -29.64 12.41 -17.92
CA SER A 172 -29.54 13.28 -16.74
C SER A 172 -29.23 12.51 -15.47
N ASP A 173 -29.87 11.35 -15.28
CA ASP A 173 -29.72 10.56 -14.06
C ASP A 173 -28.38 9.82 -14.04
N GLU A 174 -27.89 9.35 -15.19
CA GLU A 174 -26.56 8.77 -15.32
C GLU A 174 -25.46 9.80 -14.99
N LYS A 175 -25.65 11.07 -15.35
CA LYS A 175 -24.73 12.16 -14.97
C LYS A 175 -24.76 12.43 -13.47
N LYS A 176 -25.95 12.55 -12.88
CA LYS A 176 -26.13 12.74 -11.43
C LYS A 176 -25.56 11.57 -10.65
N TYR A 177 -25.90 10.34 -11.03
CA TYR A 177 -25.38 9.10 -10.45
C TYR A 177 -23.86 9.06 -10.46
N LYS A 178 -23.22 9.35 -11.61
CA LYS A 178 -21.75 9.41 -11.69
C LYS A 178 -21.14 10.47 -10.78
N ALA A 179 -21.76 11.64 -10.65
CA ALA A 179 -21.29 12.70 -9.78
C ALA A 179 -21.40 12.30 -8.30
N LEU A 180 -22.56 11.80 -7.87
CA LEU A 180 -22.81 11.34 -6.50
C LEU A 180 -21.91 10.15 -6.12
N LYS A 181 -21.75 9.18 -7.04
CA LYS A 181 -20.85 8.03 -6.84
C LYS A 181 -19.42 8.49 -6.63
N ARG A 182 -18.90 9.39 -7.47
CA ARG A 182 -17.54 9.93 -7.33
C ARG A 182 -17.35 10.73 -6.04
N ALA A 183 -18.36 11.48 -5.61
CA ALA A 183 -18.31 12.23 -4.35
C ALA A 183 -18.23 11.28 -3.15
N THR A 184 -19.07 10.24 -3.15
CA THR A 184 -19.11 9.22 -2.09
C THR A 184 -17.83 8.38 -2.05
N GLU A 185 -17.34 7.92 -3.21
CA GLU A 185 -16.06 7.21 -3.34
C GLU A 185 -14.90 8.04 -2.75
N ARG A 186 -14.89 9.34 -3.04
CA ARG A 186 -13.88 10.27 -2.53
C ARG A 186 -13.97 10.42 -1.03
N GLU A 187 -15.15 10.56 -0.46
CA GLU A 187 -15.35 10.72 0.99
C GLU A 187 -14.92 9.45 1.77
N ILE A 188 -15.30 8.27 1.28
CA ILE A 188 -14.89 6.99 1.86
C ILE A 188 -13.37 6.88 1.82
N SER A 189 -12.77 7.09 0.64
CA SER A 189 -11.31 7.04 0.48
C SER A 189 -10.59 8.10 1.30
N GLN A 190 -11.22 9.27 1.52
CA GLN A 190 -10.63 10.33 2.31
C GLN A 190 -10.61 10.03 3.81
N SER A 191 -11.63 9.32 4.30
CA SER A 191 -11.77 8.96 5.70
C SER A 191 -11.01 7.69 6.09
N ALA A 192 -10.56 6.89 5.12
CA ALA A 192 -9.75 5.70 5.34
C ALA A 192 -8.39 6.02 5.99
N ASP A 193 -7.92 5.12 6.86
CA ASP A 193 -6.56 5.16 7.39
C ASP A 193 -5.58 4.48 6.41
N VAL A 194 -6.05 3.42 5.73
CA VAL A 194 -5.28 2.65 4.75
C VAL A 194 -6.08 2.44 3.47
N ILE A 195 -5.43 2.66 2.33
CA ILE A 195 -5.96 2.29 1.01
C ILE A 195 -5.10 1.16 0.47
N CYS A 196 -5.74 0.03 0.13
CA CYS A 196 -5.11 -1.14 -0.46
C CYS A 196 -5.49 -1.25 -1.94
N CYS A 197 -4.52 -1.38 -2.84
CA CYS A 197 -4.77 -1.60 -4.26
C CYS A 197 -3.61 -2.35 -4.91
N THR A 198 -3.74 -2.80 -6.16
CA THR A 198 -2.56 -3.30 -6.88
C THR A 198 -1.61 -2.16 -7.24
N CYS A 199 -0.35 -2.45 -7.56
CA CYS A 199 0.61 -1.44 -8.03
C CYS A 199 0.05 -0.67 -9.23
N VAL A 200 -0.46 -1.37 -10.25
CA VAL A 200 -1.18 -0.76 -11.38
C VAL A 200 -2.45 -0.02 -10.94
N GLY A 201 -3.19 -0.57 -9.98
CA GLY A 201 -4.39 0.04 -9.42
C GLY A 201 -4.14 1.38 -8.71
N ALA A 202 -2.90 1.66 -8.30
CA ALA A 202 -2.54 2.97 -7.74
C ALA A 202 -2.64 4.10 -8.79
N GLY A 203 -2.61 3.76 -10.08
CA GLY A 203 -2.85 4.68 -11.19
C GLY A 203 -4.32 4.98 -11.48
N ASP A 204 -5.26 4.44 -10.70
CA ASP A 204 -6.70 4.66 -10.91
C ASP A 204 -7.06 6.15 -10.79
N PRO A 205 -7.88 6.71 -11.70
CA PRO A 205 -8.30 8.12 -11.64
C PRO A 205 -8.95 8.54 -10.31
N ARG A 206 -9.55 7.60 -9.57
CA ARG A 206 -10.11 7.84 -8.23
C ARG A 206 -9.03 8.25 -7.22
N LEU A 207 -7.77 7.86 -7.44
CA LEU A 207 -6.62 8.20 -6.59
C LEU A 207 -5.79 9.38 -7.10
N ALA A 208 -6.03 9.90 -8.31
CA ALA A 208 -5.19 10.93 -8.94
C ALA A 208 -4.99 12.20 -8.08
N ASN A 209 -6.01 12.59 -7.32
CA ASN A 209 -5.98 13.76 -6.43
C ASN A 209 -5.55 13.43 -5.00
N PHE A 210 -5.18 12.18 -4.72
CA PHE A 210 -4.64 11.79 -3.43
C PHE A 210 -3.13 12.01 -3.39
N ARG A 211 -2.64 12.23 -2.17
CA ARG A 211 -1.22 12.27 -1.86
C ARG A 211 -0.96 11.32 -0.70
N PHE A 212 -0.05 10.38 -0.91
CA PHE A 212 0.34 9.40 0.08
C PHE A 212 1.75 9.69 0.49
N ARG A 213 1.93 10.19 1.73
CA ARG A 213 3.27 10.44 2.25
C ARG A 213 4.05 9.13 2.40
N GLN A 214 3.33 8.02 2.64
CA GLN A 214 3.92 6.72 2.91
C GLN A 214 3.26 5.64 2.06
N VAL A 215 4.09 4.80 1.46
CA VAL A 215 3.68 3.65 0.65
C VAL A 215 4.37 2.40 1.18
N LEU A 216 3.61 1.30 1.28
CA LEU A 216 4.17 -0.04 1.43
C LEU A 216 3.88 -0.82 0.14
N ILE A 217 4.89 -1.46 -0.42
CA ILE A 217 4.75 -2.38 -1.57
C ILE A 217 5.18 -3.77 -1.11
N ASP A 218 4.24 -4.69 -1.01
CA ASP A 218 4.50 -6.10 -0.73
C ASP A 218 4.70 -6.88 -2.03
N GLU A 219 5.40 -8.01 -1.96
CA GLU A 219 5.79 -8.81 -3.12
C GLU A 219 6.48 -7.98 -4.22
N SER A 220 7.25 -6.96 -3.80
CA SER A 220 7.88 -5.99 -4.71
C SER A 220 8.88 -6.63 -5.68
N THR A 221 9.42 -7.81 -5.34
CA THR A 221 10.30 -8.62 -6.20
C THR A 221 9.56 -9.30 -7.35
N GLN A 222 8.22 -9.42 -7.29
CA GLN A 222 7.37 -9.94 -8.37
C GLN A 222 6.93 -8.85 -9.36
N SER A 223 7.22 -7.57 -9.07
CA SER A 223 6.85 -6.43 -9.92
C SER A 223 8.00 -5.98 -10.81
N THR A 224 7.68 -5.49 -12.00
CA THR A 224 8.66 -4.76 -12.82
C THR A 224 8.93 -3.36 -12.22
N GLU A 225 10.09 -2.77 -12.49
CA GLU A 225 10.41 -1.43 -11.99
C GLU A 225 9.36 -0.37 -12.38
N PRO A 226 8.83 -0.33 -13.64
CA PRO A 226 7.78 0.61 -14.02
C PRO A 226 6.49 0.42 -13.22
N GLU A 227 6.14 -0.82 -12.90
CA GLU A 227 4.96 -1.13 -12.09
C GLU A 227 5.10 -0.61 -10.66
N CYS A 228 6.26 -0.83 -10.03
CA CYS A 228 6.55 -0.31 -8.69
C CYS A 228 6.58 1.23 -8.63
N LEU A 229 6.83 1.93 -9.75
CA LEU A 229 6.85 3.39 -9.80
C LEU A 229 5.45 4.03 -9.75
N ILE A 230 4.40 3.32 -10.15
CA ILE A 230 3.03 3.84 -10.22
C ILE A 230 2.55 4.38 -8.85
N PRO A 231 2.65 3.64 -7.73
CA PRO A 231 2.28 4.19 -6.42
C PRO A 231 3.25 5.28 -5.92
N LEU A 232 4.50 5.28 -6.38
CA LEU A 232 5.56 6.19 -5.88
C LEU A 232 5.42 7.62 -6.39
N VAL A 233 4.73 7.84 -7.52
CA VAL A 233 4.48 9.17 -8.05
C VAL A 233 3.37 9.94 -7.32
N LEU A 234 2.71 9.32 -6.33
CA LEU A 234 1.60 9.92 -5.56
C LEU A 234 2.08 10.80 -4.38
N GLY A 235 3.23 11.44 -4.50
CA GLY A 235 3.78 12.38 -3.50
C GLY A 235 4.43 11.71 -2.28
N VAL A 236 5.06 10.56 -2.50
CA VAL A 236 5.65 9.72 -1.46
C VAL A 236 6.92 10.36 -0.87
N LYS A 237 7.07 10.26 0.44
CA LYS A 237 8.27 10.66 1.20
C LYS A 237 8.92 9.49 1.95
N GLN A 238 8.17 8.43 2.18
CA GLN A 238 8.69 7.19 2.74
C GLN A 238 8.09 6.00 1.99
N VAL A 239 8.92 5.07 1.57
CA VAL A 239 8.48 3.81 0.96
C VAL A 239 9.06 2.64 1.74
N VAL A 240 8.23 1.62 1.98
CA VAL A 240 8.64 0.32 2.50
C VAL A 240 8.45 -0.70 1.38
N LEU A 241 9.54 -1.28 0.90
CA LEU A 241 9.50 -2.36 -0.08
C LEU A 241 9.69 -3.67 0.68
N VAL A 242 8.75 -4.59 0.49
CA VAL A 242 8.78 -5.94 1.07
C VAL A 242 8.80 -6.92 -0.08
N GLY A 243 9.64 -7.94 0.02
CA GLY A 243 9.74 -8.99 -0.98
C GLY A 243 10.82 -10.00 -0.61
N ASP A 244 10.83 -11.10 -1.34
CA ASP A 244 11.83 -12.16 -1.27
C ASP A 244 12.38 -12.38 -2.67
N HIS A 245 13.68 -12.15 -2.85
CA HIS A 245 14.35 -12.25 -4.14
C HIS A 245 14.65 -13.71 -4.53
N CYS A 246 14.52 -14.65 -3.59
CA CYS A 246 14.59 -16.09 -3.86
C CYS A 246 13.24 -16.68 -4.32
N GLN A 247 12.16 -15.90 -4.30
CA GLN A 247 10.85 -16.28 -4.83
C GLN A 247 10.70 -15.87 -6.30
N LEU A 248 9.48 -15.97 -6.83
CA LEU A 248 9.19 -15.63 -8.22
C LEU A 248 9.55 -14.18 -8.52
N GLY A 249 10.19 -13.96 -9.67
CA GLY A 249 10.38 -12.62 -10.25
C GLY A 249 9.19 -12.18 -11.11
N PRO A 250 9.25 -10.98 -11.70
CA PRO A 250 8.24 -10.53 -12.64
C PRO A 250 8.22 -11.40 -13.90
N VAL A 251 7.02 -11.61 -14.45
CA VAL A 251 6.84 -12.28 -15.74
C VAL A 251 7.05 -11.25 -16.85
N ILE A 252 8.04 -11.47 -17.72
CA ILE A 252 8.33 -10.66 -18.91
C ILE A 252 8.14 -11.58 -20.13
N MET A 253 7.19 -11.24 -21.01
CA MET A 253 6.88 -11.98 -22.24
C MET A 253 7.55 -11.36 -23.46
#